data_AF-A0A917RA88-F1
#
_entry.id   AF-A0A917RA88-F1
#
_cell.length_a   1.000
_cell.length_b   1.000
_cell.length_c   1.000
_cell.angle_alpha   90.00
_cell.angle_beta   90.00
_cell.angle_gamma   90.00
#
_symmetry.space_group_name_H-M   'P 1'
#
loop_
_entity.id
_entity.type
_entity.pdbx_description
1 polymer ?
#
loop_
_entity_poly.entity_id
_entity_poly.type
_entity_poly.pdbx_seq_one_letter_code
_entity_poly.pdbx_strand_id
1 'polypeptide(L)'
;MRRQFERLYERDGGGENSGDRTTWMLRQAANLITMPVKSGTRAAAYRLLADLPGIRVQGSVTDPLGREGIGITLPDNPETPLGSVEERLVVDASTGALLAELVVLAEPSATVWQAGLDAGTTVSYSATTRMEWAQRQITVPENARH
;
A
#
# COMPACT_ATOMS: atom_id res chain seq x y z
N MET A 1 -3.21 7.62 -18.42
CA MET A 1 -2.64 7.38 -17.07
C MET A 1 -1.23 6.83 -17.13
N ARG A 2 -0.97 5.70 -17.83
CA ARG A 2 0.37 5.08 -17.97
C ARG A 2 1.51 6.07 -18.29
N ARG A 3 1.35 6.87 -19.35
CA ARG A 3 2.29 7.94 -19.77
C ARG A 3 2.57 9.04 -18.75
N GLN A 4 1.72 9.21 -17.74
CA GLN A 4 1.91 10.22 -16.70
C GLN A 4 2.75 9.67 -15.55
N PHE A 5 2.60 8.38 -15.22
CA PHE A 5 3.47 7.69 -14.28
C PHE A 5 4.88 7.48 -14.84
N GLU A 6 5.01 7.21 -16.14
CA GLU A 6 6.31 7.11 -16.83
C GLU A 6 7.14 8.40 -16.69
N ARG A 7 6.51 9.58 -16.83
CA ARG A 7 7.20 10.87 -16.65
C ARG A 7 7.59 11.19 -15.20
N LEU A 8 6.82 10.70 -14.23
CA LEU A 8 7.17 10.86 -12.81
C LEU A 8 8.33 9.94 -12.41
N TYR A 9 8.39 8.74 -12.99
CA TYR A 9 9.50 7.79 -12.78
C TYR A 9 10.86 8.33 -13.24
N GLU A 10 10.91 8.96 -14.41
CA GLU A 10 12.14 9.56 -14.94
C GLU A 10 12.63 10.76 -14.09
N ARG A 11 11.72 11.43 -13.38
CA ARG A 11 12.03 12.61 -12.57
C ARG A 11 12.61 12.28 -11.18
N ASP A 12 12.22 11.14 -10.62
CA ASP A 12 12.64 10.69 -9.27
C ASP A 12 13.90 9.81 -9.26
N GLY A 13 14.58 9.65 -10.41
CA GLY A 13 15.84 8.92 -10.49
C GLY A 13 15.67 7.40 -10.46
N GLY A 14 14.73 6.88 -11.25
CA GLY A 14 14.40 5.44 -11.30
C GLY A 14 15.60 4.53 -11.52
N GLY A 15 15.75 3.53 -10.64
CA GLY A 15 16.74 2.45 -10.74
C GLY A 15 16.63 1.67 -12.05
N GLU A 16 17.74 1.11 -12.52
CA GLU A 16 17.91 0.60 -13.89
C GLU A 16 17.19 -0.73 -14.21
N ASN A 17 16.35 -1.28 -13.33
CA ASN A 17 15.65 -2.55 -13.55
C ASN A 17 14.13 -2.42 -13.74
N SER A 18 13.58 -3.26 -14.62
CA SER A 18 12.13 -3.34 -14.92
C SER A 18 11.29 -3.86 -13.75
N GLY A 19 11.89 -4.68 -12.87
CA GLY A 19 11.30 -5.08 -11.58
C GLY A 19 11.08 -3.88 -10.67
N ASP A 20 12.13 -3.10 -10.41
CA ASP A 20 12.08 -1.87 -9.61
C ASP A 20 11.09 -0.85 -10.16
N ARG A 21 10.96 -0.74 -11.49
CA ARG A 21 9.96 0.14 -12.12
C ARG A 21 8.53 -0.30 -11.84
N THR A 22 8.25 -1.60 -11.91
CA THR A 22 6.90 -2.14 -11.69
C THR A 22 6.52 -1.99 -10.22
N THR A 23 7.43 -2.33 -9.31
CA THR A 23 7.36 -2.09 -7.86
C THR A 23 7.14 -0.61 -7.54
N TRP A 24 7.90 0.28 -8.18
CA TRP A 24 7.73 1.73 -8.00
C TRP A 24 6.35 2.20 -8.48
N MET A 25 5.91 1.77 -9.68
CA MET A 25 4.59 2.13 -10.20
C MET A 25 3.46 1.60 -9.32
N LEU A 26 3.60 0.38 -8.80
CA LEU A 26 2.71 -0.24 -7.82
C LEU A 26 2.61 0.61 -6.56
N ARG A 27 3.75 1.05 -6.01
CA ARG A 27 3.82 1.89 -4.81
C ARG A 27 3.18 3.25 -5.04
N GLN A 28 3.36 3.84 -6.22
CA GLN A 28 2.68 5.10 -6.57
C GLN A 28 1.16 4.91 -6.82
N ALA A 29 0.73 3.79 -7.37
CA ALA A 29 -0.70 3.47 -7.51
C ALA A 29 -1.34 3.20 -6.13
N ALA A 30 -0.64 2.52 -5.23
CA ALA A 30 -1.03 2.34 -3.83
C ALA A 30 -1.12 3.69 -3.10
N ASN A 31 -0.19 4.62 -3.35
CA ASN A 31 -0.29 5.98 -2.82
C ASN A 31 -1.57 6.71 -3.26
N LEU A 32 -2.06 6.48 -4.48
CA LEU A 32 -3.35 7.06 -4.89
C LEU A 32 -4.54 6.50 -4.12
N ILE A 33 -4.42 5.27 -3.61
CA ILE A 33 -5.42 4.66 -2.73
C ILE A 33 -5.32 5.23 -1.32
N THR A 34 -4.12 5.61 -0.86
CA THR A 34 -3.89 6.23 0.45
C THR A 34 -4.17 7.74 0.48
N MET A 35 -4.41 8.38 -0.67
CA MET A 35 -4.71 9.80 -0.75
C MET A 35 -6.24 10.08 -0.77
N PRO A 36 -6.68 11.26 -0.32
CA PRO A 36 -8.02 11.75 -0.61
C PRO A 36 -8.10 12.01 -2.12
N VAL A 37 -8.49 10.98 -2.88
CA VAL A 37 -8.77 11.05 -4.33
C VAL A 37 -10.28 10.82 -4.60
N LYS A 38 -10.80 11.28 -5.73
CA LYS A 38 -12.21 11.06 -6.10
C LYS A 38 -12.44 9.56 -6.29
N SER A 39 -13.65 9.07 -6.02
CA SER A 39 -14.01 7.64 -6.14
C SER A 39 -13.61 7.05 -7.50
N GLY A 40 -13.84 7.78 -8.60
CA GLY A 40 -13.44 7.34 -9.94
C GLY A 40 -11.92 7.19 -10.15
N THR A 41 -11.11 8.03 -9.51
CA THR A 41 -9.64 7.91 -9.53
C THR A 41 -9.18 6.69 -8.74
N ARG A 42 -9.79 6.45 -7.58
CA ARG A 42 -9.52 5.28 -6.73
C ARG A 42 -9.87 3.98 -7.45
N ALA A 43 -11.03 3.93 -8.09
CA ALA A 43 -11.46 2.79 -8.90
C ALA A 43 -10.56 2.52 -10.12
N ALA A 44 -9.93 3.56 -10.69
CA ALA A 44 -8.94 3.39 -11.74
C ALA A 44 -7.62 2.82 -11.19
N ALA A 45 -7.19 3.25 -9.99
CA ALA A 45 -6.02 2.71 -9.32
C ALA A 45 -6.21 1.23 -8.95
N TYR A 46 -7.36 0.84 -8.40
CA TYR A 46 -7.64 -0.57 -8.11
C TYR A 46 -7.67 -1.45 -9.35
N ARG A 47 -8.26 -0.99 -10.46
CA ARG A 47 -8.23 -1.72 -11.74
C ARG A 47 -6.79 -1.90 -12.24
N LEU A 48 -5.98 -0.84 -12.16
CA LEU A 48 -4.57 -0.93 -12.49
C LEU A 48 -3.84 -1.96 -11.62
N LEU A 49 -4.08 -1.97 -10.30
CA LEU A 49 -3.50 -2.97 -9.40
C LEU A 49 -3.96 -4.39 -9.74
N ALA A 50 -5.24 -4.60 -10.04
CA ALA A 50 -5.78 -5.91 -10.37
C ALA A 50 -5.20 -6.49 -11.68
N ASP A 51 -4.83 -5.63 -12.63
CA ASP A 51 -4.23 -6.02 -13.91
C ASP A 51 -2.71 -6.29 -13.80
N LEU A 52 -2.09 -6.00 -12.65
CA LEU A 52 -0.64 -6.17 -12.47
C LEU A 52 -0.31 -7.61 -12.03
N PRO A 53 0.70 -8.25 -12.67
CA PRO A 53 1.09 -9.61 -12.33
C PRO A 53 1.64 -9.68 -10.89
N GLY A 54 1.29 -10.76 -10.19
CA GLY A 54 1.76 -11.02 -8.82
C GLY A 54 0.95 -10.37 -7.71
N ILE A 55 -0.03 -9.51 -8.05
CA ILE A 55 -1.00 -9.01 -7.07
C ILE A 55 -1.91 -10.16 -6.63
N ARG A 56 -2.04 -10.33 -5.31
CA ARG A 56 -2.91 -11.36 -4.73
C ARG A 56 -4.07 -10.70 -3.99
N VAL A 57 -5.28 -10.89 -4.52
CA VAL A 57 -6.51 -10.49 -3.86
C VAL A 57 -6.97 -11.61 -2.94
N GLN A 58 -7.11 -11.28 -1.66
CA GLN A 58 -7.67 -12.15 -0.62
C GLN A 58 -9.14 -11.79 -0.42
N GLY A 59 -9.90 -12.73 0.14
CA GLY A 59 -11.30 -12.49 0.51
C GLY A 59 -11.43 -11.48 1.66
N SER A 60 -12.49 -11.62 2.45
CA SER A 60 -12.66 -10.78 3.64
C SER A 60 -11.49 -11.00 4.60
N VAL A 61 -10.86 -9.90 5.01
CA VAL A 61 -9.81 -9.84 6.04
C VAL A 61 -10.21 -8.79 7.07
N THR A 62 -9.80 -9.02 8.31
CA THR A 62 -10.00 -8.05 9.40
C THR A 62 -8.73 -7.24 9.58
N ASP A 63 -8.84 -5.91 9.59
CA ASP A 63 -7.72 -5.03 9.89
C ASP A 63 -7.40 -4.99 11.41
N PRO A 64 -6.26 -4.42 11.82
CA PRO A 64 -5.89 -4.33 13.23
C PRO A 64 -6.85 -3.50 14.11
N LEU A 65 -7.79 -2.75 13.51
CA LEU A 65 -8.84 -2.03 14.23
C LEU A 65 -10.16 -2.81 14.31
N GLY A 66 -10.21 -4.04 13.82
CA GLY A 66 -11.39 -4.90 13.87
C GLY A 66 -12.39 -4.67 12.73
N ARG A 67 -12.00 -3.94 11.68
CA ARG A 67 -12.87 -3.63 10.52
C ARG A 67 -12.67 -4.66 9.43
N GLU A 68 -13.75 -5.10 8.80
CA GLU A 68 -13.69 -6.00 7.65
C GLU A 68 -13.41 -5.26 6.34
N GLY A 69 -12.56 -5.83 5.50
CA GLY A 69 -12.26 -5.34 4.16
C GLY A 69 -11.72 -6.43 3.25
N ILE A 70 -11.40 -6.06 2.02
CA ILE A 70 -10.73 -6.91 1.03
C ILE A 70 -9.22 -6.73 1.18
N GLY A 71 -8.50 -7.84 1.33
CA GLY A 71 -7.05 -7.85 1.39
C GLY A 71 -6.44 -7.83 -0.01
N ILE A 72 -5.50 -6.94 -0.28
CA ILE A 72 -4.73 -6.89 -1.53
C ILE A 72 -3.26 -6.93 -1.17
N THR A 73 -2.58 -8.02 -1.49
CA THR A 73 -1.14 -8.16 -1.22
C THR A 73 -0.34 -7.83 -2.46
N LEU A 74 0.67 -6.97 -2.27
CA LEU A 74 1.60 -6.54 -3.32
C LEU A 74 2.56 -7.69 -3.69
N PRO A 75 3.11 -7.71 -4.91
CA PRO A 75 3.93 -8.82 -5.40
C PRO A 75 5.32 -8.94 -4.76
N ASP A 76 5.77 -7.91 -4.05
CA ASP A 76 7.11 -7.90 -3.48
C ASP A 76 7.14 -8.47 -2.06
N ASN A 77 8.10 -9.37 -1.86
CA ASN A 77 8.39 -9.97 -0.57
C ASN A 77 9.80 -9.57 -0.11
N PRO A 78 10.04 -8.32 0.34
CA PRO A 78 11.37 -7.91 0.75
C PRO A 78 11.87 -8.73 1.94
N GLU A 79 13.14 -9.09 1.88
CA GLU A 79 13.85 -9.72 2.98
C GLU A 79 14.16 -8.69 4.07
N THR A 80 13.88 -9.06 5.33
CA THR A 80 14.14 -8.24 6.51
C THR A 80 14.82 -9.08 7.59
N PRO A 81 15.38 -8.49 8.66
CA PRO A 81 15.85 -9.27 9.80
C PRO A 81 14.78 -10.17 10.45
N LEU A 82 13.49 -9.88 10.21
CA LEU A 82 12.38 -10.68 10.71
C LEU A 82 12.05 -11.89 9.82
N GLY A 83 12.67 -11.99 8.64
CA GLY A 83 12.29 -12.89 7.54
C GLY A 83 11.72 -12.11 6.36
N SER A 84 11.09 -12.81 5.42
CA SER A 84 10.42 -12.18 4.29
C SER A 84 9.07 -11.62 4.73
N VAL A 85 8.75 -10.41 4.27
CA VAL A 85 7.48 -9.73 4.59
C VAL A 85 6.73 -9.39 3.32
N GLU A 86 5.43 -9.17 3.44
CA GLU A 86 4.52 -8.78 2.39
C GLU A 86 3.82 -7.48 2.76
N GLU A 87 3.73 -6.54 1.81
CA GLU A 87 2.89 -5.36 1.95
C GLU A 87 1.44 -5.69 1.54
N ARG A 88 0.48 -5.42 2.44
CA ARG A 88 -0.94 -5.70 2.23
C ARG A 88 -1.81 -4.48 2.49
N LEU A 89 -2.68 -4.17 1.55
CA LEU A 89 -3.73 -3.16 1.70
C LEU A 89 -5.03 -3.84 2.15
N VAL A 90 -5.76 -3.22 3.06
CA VAL A 90 -7.12 -3.60 3.44
C VAL A 90 -8.08 -2.53 2.98
N VAL A 91 -9.06 -2.90 2.15
CA VAL A 91 -9.96 -1.96 1.48
C VAL A 91 -11.41 -2.23 1.87
N ASP A 92 -12.16 -1.19 2.21
CA ASP A 92 -13.60 -1.30 2.44
C ASP A 92 -14.31 -1.71 1.14
N ALA A 93 -15.00 -2.86 1.16
CA ALA A 93 -15.62 -3.44 -0.02
C ALA A 93 -16.76 -2.57 -0.59
N SER A 94 -17.41 -1.76 0.26
CA SER A 94 -18.60 -0.98 -0.12
C SER A 94 -18.25 0.39 -0.71
N THR A 95 -17.23 1.04 -0.18
CA THR A 95 -16.81 2.40 -0.53
C THR A 95 -15.53 2.43 -1.37
N GLY A 96 -14.76 1.35 -1.36
CA GLY A 96 -13.40 1.29 -1.89
C GLY A 96 -12.41 2.13 -1.09
N ALA A 97 -12.75 2.60 0.11
CA ALA A 97 -11.83 3.36 0.95
C ALA A 97 -10.70 2.45 1.48
N LEU A 98 -9.49 3.00 1.62
CA LEU A 98 -8.42 2.29 2.30
C LEU A 98 -8.71 2.27 3.80
N LEU A 99 -8.72 1.08 4.40
CA LEU A 99 -8.84 0.89 5.84
C LEU A 99 -7.46 0.85 6.49
N ALA A 100 -6.56 0.03 5.98
CA ALA A 100 -5.22 -0.13 6.55
C ALA A 100 -4.16 -0.56 5.52
N GLU A 101 -2.91 -0.25 5.82
CA GLU A 101 -1.73 -0.83 5.18
C GLU A 101 -1.00 -1.67 6.22
N LEU A 102 -0.65 -2.89 5.87
CA LEU A 102 -0.06 -3.87 6.76
C LEU A 102 1.28 -4.33 6.19
N VAL A 103 2.25 -4.54 7.06
CA VAL A 103 3.41 -5.39 6.78
C VAL A 103 3.17 -6.71 7.47
N VAL A 104 3.10 -7.79 6.70
CA VAL A 104 2.74 -9.13 7.15
C VAL A 104 3.93 -10.05 6.95
N LEU A 105 4.27 -10.87 7.94
CA LEU A 105 5.29 -11.91 7.76
C LEU A 105 4.82 -12.91 6.71
N ALA A 106 5.60 -13.06 5.64
CA ALA A 106 5.38 -14.10 4.64
C ALA A 106 6.08 -15.38 5.08
N GLU A 107 7.36 -15.29 5.40
CA GLU A 107 8.15 -16.38 5.98
C GLU A 107 8.98 -15.84 7.15
N PRO A 108 8.76 -16.31 8.39
CA PRO A 108 9.52 -15.84 9.55
C PRO A 108 10.96 -16.36 9.52
N SER A 109 11.90 -15.53 9.97
CA SER A 109 13.27 -16.00 10.24
C SER A 109 13.27 -17.01 11.39
N ALA A 110 14.32 -17.84 11.49
CA ALA A 110 14.42 -18.84 12.55
C ALA A 110 14.26 -18.25 13.96
N THR A 111 14.83 -17.06 14.20
CA THR A 111 14.71 -16.35 15.48
C THR A 111 13.28 -15.88 15.76
N VAL A 112 12.60 -15.35 14.74
CA VAL A 112 11.21 -14.87 14.83
C VAL A 112 10.24 -16.03 15.04
N TRP A 113 10.46 -17.14 14.34
CA TRP A 113 9.69 -18.37 14.54
C TRP A 113 9.88 -18.95 15.95
N GLN A 114 11.11 -18.98 16.46
CA GLN A 114 11.38 -19.40 17.85
C GLN A 114 10.73 -18.48 18.89
N ALA A 115 10.50 -17.21 18.56
CA ALA A 115 9.75 -16.27 19.39
C ALA A 115 8.21 -16.47 19.29
N GLY A 116 7.74 -17.42 18.49
CA GLY A 116 6.33 -17.77 18.33
C GLY A 116 5.56 -16.91 17.33
N LEU A 117 6.25 -16.22 16.41
CA LEU A 117 5.61 -15.46 15.35
C LEU A 117 5.59 -16.27 14.05
N ASP A 118 4.39 -16.54 13.55
CA ASP A 118 4.16 -17.34 12.34
C ASP A 118 3.96 -16.46 11.10
N ALA A 119 4.03 -17.08 9.93
CA ALA A 119 3.55 -16.49 8.68
C ALA A 119 2.10 -16.00 8.84
N GLY A 120 1.79 -14.84 8.26
CA GLY A 120 0.50 -14.16 8.41
C GLY A 120 0.45 -13.16 9.57
N THR A 121 1.46 -13.13 10.45
CA THR A 121 1.52 -12.16 11.55
C THR A 121 1.75 -10.75 11.01
N THR A 122 0.89 -9.79 11.39
CA THR A 122 1.13 -8.37 11.11
C THR A 122 2.21 -7.83 12.04
N VAL A 123 3.34 -7.40 11.47
CA VAL A 123 4.50 -6.86 12.21
C VAL A 123 4.49 -5.34 12.30
N SER A 124 3.84 -4.66 11.36
CA SER A 124 3.55 -3.23 11.45
C SER A 124 2.29 -2.89 10.65
N TYR A 125 1.63 -1.78 11.00
CA TYR A 125 0.49 -1.28 10.25
C TYR A 125 0.33 0.24 10.34
N SER A 126 -0.28 0.82 9.30
CA SER A 126 -0.92 2.14 9.34
C SER A 126 -2.43 1.93 9.13
N ALA A 127 -3.26 2.68 9.87
CA ALA A 127 -4.71 2.57 9.76
C ALA A 127 -5.34 3.93 9.52
N THR A 128 -6.21 3.98 8.51
CA THR A 128 -6.98 5.17 8.16
C THR A 128 -8.24 5.22 9.00
N THR A 129 -8.33 6.15 9.95
CA THR A 129 -9.54 6.36 10.75
C THR A 129 -10.49 7.37 10.12
N ARG A 130 -9.93 8.39 9.45
CA ARG A 130 -10.69 9.42 8.73
C ARG A 130 -9.88 9.91 7.53
N MET A 131 -10.50 9.87 6.35
CA MET A 131 -9.98 10.47 5.13
C MET A 131 -10.98 11.48 4.62
N GLU A 132 -10.61 12.76 4.66
CA GLU A 132 -11.42 13.83 4.11
C GLU A 132 -10.67 14.56 3.00
N TRP A 133 -11.42 14.85 1.94
CA TRP A 133 -10.98 15.83 0.97
C TRP A 133 -11.12 17.23 1.57
N ALA A 134 -10.01 17.89 1.84
CA ALA A 134 -10.04 19.33 2.00
C ALA A 134 -10.17 19.96 0.61
N GLN A 135 -11.30 20.61 0.33
CA GLN A 135 -11.49 21.43 -0.88
C GLN A 135 -10.67 22.73 -0.85
N ARG A 136 -9.87 22.94 0.21
CA ARG A 136 -9.03 24.11 0.40
C ARG A 136 -7.59 23.66 0.61
N GLN A 137 -6.68 24.26 -0.17
CA GLN A 137 -5.24 24.14 0.04
C GLN A 137 -4.93 24.54 1.50
N ILE A 138 -4.20 23.71 2.23
CA ILE A 138 -3.64 24.12 3.52
C ILE A 138 -2.61 25.20 3.20
N THR A 139 -2.91 26.45 3.51
CA THR A 139 -1.91 27.52 3.45
C THR A 139 -0.87 27.21 4.52
N VAL A 140 0.38 27.01 4.12
CA VAL A 140 1.49 26.88 5.07
C VAL A 140 1.53 28.17 5.90
N PRO A 141 1.41 28.09 7.24
CA PRO A 141 1.51 29.27 8.09
C PRO A 141 2.87 29.95 7.87
N GLU A 142 2.91 31.29 7.81
CA GLU A 142 4.13 32.07 7.51
C GLU A 142 5.31 31.76 8.46
N ASN A 143 5.00 31.22 9.64
CA ASN A 143 5.92 30.80 10.69
C ASN A 143 6.50 29.38 10.51
N ALA A 144 6.24 28.68 9.40
CA ALA A 144 6.79 27.34 9.14
C ALA A 144 8.16 27.35 8.41
N ARG A 145 8.79 28.52 8.26
CA ARG A 145 10.16 28.65 7.77
C ARG A 145 11.10 28.90 8.95
N HIS A 146 11.91 27.90 9.28
CA HIS A 146 13.13 28.06 10.08
C HIS A 146 14.28 27.41 9.33
#